data_AF-S3AIF0-F1
#
_entry.id   AF-S3AIF0-F1
#
_cell.length_a   1.000
_cell.length_b   1.000
_cell.length_c   1.000
_cell.angle_alpha   90.00
_cell.angle_beta   90.00
_cell.angle_gamma   90.00
#
_symmetry.space_group_name_H-M   'P 1'
#
loop_
_entity.id
_entity.type
_entity.pdbx_description
1 polymer ?
#
loop_
_entity_poly.entity_id
_entity_poly.type
_entity_poly.pdbx_seq_one_letter_code
_entity_poly.pdbx_strand_id
1 'polypeptide(L)'
;MTETIYQSLFVQGRGQLRRELARCLRSGRAARKSRTATDGRGRLPGMVMISERPAEVEDRAVPGHWEGDLILGENSRSAVGTLVERSTRLTLLLHLPDGKSADKVEAAMREAITALPASLARTITWDQGAEMAKHAEFTTATGIPIYFCDPHSPWQRGSNENTNGLLRQYLPKSTDLSIVTRAELTAIQDSLNGRPRKTLGYLTPSEKFTELIATTA
;
A
#
# COMPACT_ATOMS: atom_id res chain seq x y z
N MET A 1 -1.33 -28.02 -2.16
CA MET A 1 -0.13 -28.80 -1.74
C MET A 1 1.10 -27.90 -1.68
N THR A 2 1.11 -26.93 -0.76
CA THR A 2 2.23 -26.01 -0.51
C THR A 2 2.38 -25.75 0.99
N GLU A 3 1.74 -26.59 1.81
CA GLU A 3 1.60 -26.44 3.26
C GLU A 3 2.72 -27.13 4.03
N THR A 4 3.43 -28.07 3.40
CA THR A 4 4.45 -28.90 4.06
C THR A 4 5.81 -28.19 4.18
N ILE A 5 6.14 -27.28 3.26
CA ILE A 5 7.44 -26.56 3.29
C ILE A 5 7.45 -25.47 4.37
N TYR A 6 6.31 -24.87 4.71
CA TYR A 6 6.24 -23.89 5.79
C TYR A 6 6.26 -24.54 7.18
N GLN A 7 5.65 -25.71 7.36
CA GLN A 7 5.62 -26.37 8.66
C GLN A 7 7.00 -26.85 9.14
N SER A 8 7.90 -27.23 8.24
CA SER A 8 9.24 -27.70 8.63
C SER A 8 10.11 -26.60 9.27
N LEU A 9 9.91 -25.33 8.90
CA LEU A 9 10.59 -24.18 9.52
C LEU A 9 10.00 -23.78 10.89
N PHE A 10 8.79 -24.24 11.23
CA PHE A 10 8.11 -23.87 12.47
C PHE A 10 8.05 -24.98 13.52
N VAL A 11 8.27 -26.24 13.14
CA VAL A 11 8.03 -27.41 14.01
C VAL A 11 9.28 -27.99 14.67
N GLN A 12 10.51 -27.61 14.30
CA GLN A 12 11.72 -28.11 14.98
C GLN A 12 12.62 -27.01 15.55
N GLY A 13 12.77 -27.01 16.88
CA GLY A 13 13.84 -26.31 17.61
C GLY A 13 13.37 -25.41 18.77
N ARG A 14 13.32 -25.94 20.01
CA ARG A 14 13.21 -25.16 21.25
C ARG A 14 14.60 -24.63 21.63
N GLY A 15 14.80 -23.31 21.78
CA GLY A 15 16.06 -22.74 22.29
C GLY A 15 16.24 -21.21 22.12
N GLN A 16 17.16 -20.63 22.91
CA GLN A 16 17.53 -19.21 22.99
C GLN A 16 17.94 -18.58 21.64
N LEU A 17 18.43 -19.39 20.70
CA LEU A 17 18.91 -18.99 19.36
C LEU A 17 17.85 -18.26 18.51
N ARG A 18 16.55 -18.51 18.75
CA ARG A 18 15.45 -17.87 18.01
C ARG A 18 15.19 -16.41 18.43
N ARG A 19 15.55 -16.00 19.65
CA ARG A 19 15.37 -14.60 20.10
C ARG A 19 16.26 -13.64 19.33
N GLU A 20 17.46 -14.06 18.96
CA GLU A 20 18.40 -13.24 18.21
C GLU A 20 18.01 -13.17 16.74
N LEU A 21 17.63 -14.29 16.13
CA LEU A 21 17.14 -14.31 14.74
C LEU A 21 15.79 -13.60 14.56
N ALA A 22 14.89 -13.64 15.54
CA ALA A 22 13.65 -12.89 15.51
C ALA A 22 13.87 -11.37 15.57
N ARG A 23 14.97 -10.87 16.15
CA ARG A 23 15.36 -9.45 16.05
C ARG A 23 15.77 -9.07 14.63
N CYS A 24 16.36 -10.00 13.87
CA CYS A 24 16.72 -9.78 12.48
C CYS A 24 15.51 -9.87 11.53
N LEU A 25 14.41 -10.49 11.95
CA LEU A 25 13.15 -10.49 11.19
C LEU A 25 12.53 -9.10 11.25
N ARG A 26 12.19 -8.55 10.08
CA ARG A 26 11.56 -7.22 9.95
C ARG A 26 10.31 -7.04 10.82
N SER A 27 9.55 -8.11 11.08
CA SER A 27 8.34 -8.05 11.89
C SER A 27 8.60 -8.16 13.40
N GLY A 28 9.79 -8.57 13.82
CA GLY A 28 10.13 -8.88 15.22
C GLY A 28 9.35 -10.05 15.83
N ARG A 29 8.52 -10.76 15.05
CA ARG A 29 7.54 -11.73 15.56
C ARG A 29 7.99 -13.16 15.33
N ALA A 30 7.88 -13.98 16.37
CA ALA A 30 8.12 -15.42 16.33
C ALA A 30 6.84 -16.25 16.04
N ALA A 31 5.66 -15.62 15.98
CA ALA A 31 4.36 -16.26 15.74
C ALA A 31 3.39 -15.34 14.95
N ARG A 32 2.43 -15.96 14.24
CA ARG A 32 1.36 -15.29 13.49
C ARG A 32 0.23 -14.85 14.43
N LYS A 33 -0.36 -13.67 14.21
CA LYS A 33 -1.51 -13.16 14.98
C LYS A 33 -2.80 -13.81 14.46
N SER A 34 -3.67 -14.31 15.34
CA SER A 34 -5.03 -14.73 14.96
C SER A 34 -5.89 -13.52 14.60
N ARG A 35 -6.78 -13.68 13.62
CA ARG A 35 -7.69 -12.64 13.13
C ARG A 35 -9.09 -12.89 13.69
N THR A 36 -9.44 -12.16 14.74
CA THR A 36 -10.82 -12.04 15.21
C THR A 36 -11.12 -10.54 15.35
N ALA A 37 -11.68 -9.97 14.29
CA ALA A 37 -12.32 -8.66 14.33
C ALA A 37 -13.42 -8.66 13.27
N THR A 38 -14.66 -8.62 13.71
CA THR A 38 -15.81 -8.23 12.87
C THR A 38 -15.84 -6.71 12.82
N ASP A 39 -15.74 -6.14 11.63
CA ASP A 39 -15.86 -4.69 11.44
C ASP A 39 -17.35 -4.30 11.45
N GLY A 40 -17.74 -3.38 12.35
CA GLY A 40 -19.11 -2.90 12.53
C GLY A 40 -19.38 -1.57 11.83
N ARG A 41 -18.48 -1.11 10.94
CA ARG A 41 -18.61 0.16 10.23
C ARG A 41 -19.68 0.08 9.13
N GLY A 42 -20.43 1.18 8.97
CA GLY A 42 -21.40 1.34 7.89
C GLY A 42 -20.74 1.27 6.51
N ARG A 43 -21.49 0.81 5.52
CA ARG A 43 -21.02 0.63 4.14
C ARG A 43 -21.03 1.97 3.40
N LEU A 44 -19.94 2.32 2.71
CA LEU A 44 -19.89 3.54 1.90
C LEU A 44 -20.90 3.42 0.74
N PRO A 45 -21.72 4.45 0.46
CA PRO A 45 -22.59 4.45 -0.71
C PRO A 45 -21.79 4.64 -1.99
N GLY A 46 -22.26 4.06 -3.10
CA GLY A 46 -21.68 4.30 -4.44
C GLY A 46 -20.38 3.53 -4.76
N MET A 47 -19.96 2.59 -3.92
CA MET A 47 -18.76 1.79 -4.17
C MET A 47 -18.90 0.90 -5.42
N VAL A 48 -17.89 0.94 -6.28
CA VAL A 48 -17.67 -0.06 -7.32
C VAL A 48 -16.74 -1.14 -6.76
N MET A 49 -17.17 -2.40 -6.79
CA MET A 49 -16.39 -3.47 -6.17
C MET A 49 -15.26 -3.96 -7.07
N ILE A 50 -14.20 -4.51 -6.49
CA ILE A 50 -13.03 -5.02 -7.22
C ILE A 50 -13.39 -6.13 -8.23
N SER A 51 -14.50 -6.84 -8.03
CA SER A 51 -15.05 -7.81 -8.99
C SER A 51 -15.48 -7.19 -10.32
N GLU A 52 -15.77 -5.89 -10.35
CA GLU A 52 -16.17 -5.16 -11.55
C GLU A 52 -14.98 -4.56 -12.30
N ARG A 53 -13.76 -4.77 -11.80
CA ARG A 53 -12.54 -4.26 -12.39
C ARG A 53 -12.23 -4.97 -13.72
N PRO A 54 -11.71 -4.24 -14.73
CA PRO A 54 -11.22 -4.87 -15.95
C PRO A 54 -10.19 -5.98 -15.68
N ALA A 55 -10.26 -7.07 -16.45
CA ALA A 55 -9.38 -8.22 -16.28
C ALA A 55 -7.88 -7.89 -16.46
N GLU A 56 -7.56 -6.87 -17.26
CA GLU A 56 -6.20 -6.35 -17.48
C GLU A 56 -5.49 -5.89 -16.20
N VAL A 57 -6.23 -5.64 -15.11
CA VAL A 57 -5.60 -5.20 -13.85
C VAL A 57 -5.01 -6.37 -13.04
N GLU A 58 -5.44 -7.61 -13.32
CA GLU A 58 -5.01 -8.78 -12.55
C GLU A 58 -3.58 -9.21 -12.88
N ASP A 59 -3.19 -9.15 -14.15
CA ASP A 59 -1.91 -9.70 -14.62
C ASP A 59 -0.69 -8.81 -14.30
N ARG A 60 -0.92 -7.56 -13.86
CA ARG A 60 0.13 -6.57 -13.56
C ARG A 60 1.07 -6.31 -14.75
N ALA A 61 0.58 -6.56 -15.96
CA ALA A 61 1.30 -6.29 -17.21
C ALA A 61 1.09 -4.84 -17.65
N VAL A 62 -0.10 -4.29 -17.40
CA VAL A 62 -0.44 -2.90 -17.73
C VAL A 62 -0.06 -1.98 -16.56
N PRO A 63 0.75 -0.93 -16.77
CA PRO A 63 1.04 0.03 -15.72
C PRO A 63 -0.11 1.01 -15.48
N GLY A 64 -0.10 1.60 -14.30
CA GLY A 64 -1.01 2.67 -13.90
C GLY A 64 -2.20 2.22 -13.07
N HIS A 65 -2.16 0.98 -12.59
CA HIS A 65 -3.10 0.48 -11.59
C HIS A 65 -2.45 0.54 -10.21
N TRP A 66 -3.06 1.27 -9.30
CA TRP A 66 -2.50 1.59 -7.99
C TRP A 66 -3.28 0.88 -6.87
N GLU A 67 -2.57 0.43 -5.85
CA GLU A 67 -3.16 -0.02 -4.58
C GLU A 67 -2.96 1.06 -3.52
N GLY A 68 -4.03 1.41 -2.82
CA GLY A 68 -4.05 2.43 -1.79
C GLY A 68 -4.24 1.86 -0.37
N ASP A 69 -3.65 2.53 0.62
CA ASP A 69 -3.82 2.22 2.05
C ASP A 69 -3.44 3.41 2.94
N LEU A 70 -3.80 3.32 4.23
CA LEU A 70 -3.30 4.22 5.27
C LEU A 70 -2.35 3.48 6.23
N ILE A 71 -1.13 4.00 6.35
CA ILE A 71 -0.24 3.66 7.45
C ILE A 71 -0.64 4.49 8.68
N LEU A 72 -1.28 3.84 9.64
CA LEU A 72 -1.68 4.49 10.89
C LEU A 72 -0.51 4.67 11.85
N GLY A 73 -0.44 5.86 12.46
CA GLY A 73 0.49 6.26 13.51
C GLY A 73 -0.05 6.02 14.92
N GLU A 74 0.47 6.81 15.87
CA GLU A 74 0.11 6.75 17.29
C GLU A 74 -1.41 6.83 17.52
N ASN A 75 -1.94 5.87 18.28
CA ASN A 75 -3.35 5.76 18.65
C ASN A 75 -4.33 5.89 17.47
N SER A 76 -3.86 5.59 16.24
CA SER A 76 -4.61 5.83 15.00
C SER A 76 -5.02 7.29 14.76
N ARG A 77 -4.35 8.27 15.39
CA ARG A 77 -4.67 9.70 15.29
C ARG A 77 -3.99 10.39 14.11
N SER A 78 -2.79 9.95 13.75
CA SER A 78 -2.07 10.39 12.55
C SER A 78 -1.93 9.25 11.54
N ALA A 79 -1.67 9.61 10.28
CA ALA A 79 -1.49 8.65 9.20
C ALA A 79 -0.58 9.20 8.10
N VAL A 80 -0.05 8.28 7.30
CA VAL A 80 0.53 8.56 5.98
C VAL A 80 -0.22 7.69 4.97
N GLY A 81 -0.69 8.28 3.88
CA GLY A 81 -1.30 7.51 2.81
C GLY A 81 -0.24 6.87 1.92
N THR A 82 -0.52 5.70 1.37
CA THR A 82 0.38 5.02 0.44
C THR A 82 -0.36 4.67 -0.84
N LEU A 83 0.27 4.94 -1.99
CA LEU A 83 -0.16 4.44 -3.30
C LEU A 83 0.98 3.61 -3.89
N VAL A 84 0.72 2.36 -4.25
CA VAL A 84 1.73 1.46 -4.83
C VAL A 84 1.27 0.99 -6.19
N GLU A 85 2.08 1.26 -7.20
CA GLU A 85 1.81 0.84 -8.58
C GLU A 85 2.01 -0.67 -8.74
N ARG A 86 1.04 -1.34 -9.36
CA ARG A 86 0.93 -2.81 -9.39
C ARG A 86 1.92 -3.49 -10.32
N SER A 87 2.59 -2.78 -11.22
CA SER A 87 3.53 -3.38 -12.17
C SER A 87 4.98 -3.17 -11.74
N THR A 88 5.33 -1.92 -11.45
CA THR A 88 6.66 -1.39 -11.11
C THR A 88 6.96 -1.36 -9.61
N ARG A 89 5.94 -1.46 -8.74
CA ARG A 89 6.07 -1.23 -7.28
C ARG A 89 6.46 0.19 -6.91
N LEU A 90 6.37 1.15 -7.82
CA LEU A 90 6.60 2.56 -7.50
C LEU A 90 5.64 2.95 -6.39
N THR A 91 6.20 3.51 -5.31
CA THR A 91 5.45 3.90 -4.13
C THR A 91 5.37 5.42 -4.08
N LEU A 92 4.18 5.97 -3.87
CA LEU A 92 3.95 7.37 -3.55
C LEU A 92 3.47 7.46 -2.09
N LEU A 93 4.02 8.41 -1.34
CA LEU A 93 3.62 8.70 0.02
C LEU A 93 2.79 9.99 0.07
N LEU A 94 1.58 9.88 0.60
CA LEU A 94 0.66 11.00 0.76
C LEU A 94 0.87 11.65 2.13
N HIS A 95 1.29 12.91 2.12
CA HIS A 95 1.52 13.69 3.33
C HIS A 95 0.19 14.17 3.93
N LEU A 96 -0.13 13.73 5.15
CA LEU A 96 -1.39 14.00 5.84
C LEU A 96 -1.15 14.64 7.23
N PRO A 97 -0.55 15.84 7.30
CA PRO A 97 -0.18 16.48 8.57
C PRO A 97 -1.41 16.85 9.41
N ASP A 98 -2.52 17.16 8.77
CA ASP A 98 -3.77 17.57 9.41
C ASP A 98 -4.73 16.39 9.66
N GLY A 99 -4.24 15.16 9.56
CA GLY A 99 -5.01 13.94 9.77
C GLY A 99 -5.63 13.33 8.50
N LYS A 100 -6.47 12.32 8.72
CA LYS A 100 -6.91 11.34 7.70
C LYS A 100 -8.40 11.41 7.38
N SER A 101 -9.02 12.58 7.51
CA SER A 101 -10.41 12.76 7.08
C SER A 101 -10.53 12.52 5.56
N ALA A 102 -11.73 12.20 5.09
CA ALA A 102 -11.94 11.89 3.67
C ALA A 102 -11.53 13.04 2.74
N ASP A 103 -11.77 14.30 3.13
CA ASP A 103 -11.35 15.47 2.37
C ASP A 103 -9.83 15.60 2.26
N LYS A 104 -9.11 15.28 3.35
CA LYS A 104 -7.64 15.37 3.39
C LYS A 104 -7.01 14.26 2.56
N VAL A 105 -7.55 13.04 2.66
CA VAL A 105 -7.08 11.89 1.87
C VAL A 105 -7.38 12.10 0.38
N GLU A 106 -8.58 12.57 0.03
CA GLU A 106 -8.95 12.90 -1.35
C GLU A 106 -8.01 13.96 -1.95
N ALA A 107 -7.80 15.07 -1.24
CA ALA A 107 -6.95 16.16 -1.72
C ALA A 107 -5.50 15.69 -1.94
N ALA A 108 -4.94 14.92 -1.01
CA ALA A 108 -3.59 14.40 -1.11
C ALA A 108 -3.45 13.34 -2.22
N MET A 109 -4.44 12.45 -2.38
CA MET A 109 -4.48 11.50 -3.49
C MET A 109 -4.54 12.22 -4.83
N ARG A 110 -5.39 13.25 -4.95
CA ARG A 110 -5.55 14.03 -6.18
C ARG A 110 -4.25 14.75 -6.54
N GLU A 111 -3.61 15.39 -5.57
CA GLU A 111 -2.29 16.02 -5.75
C GLU A 111 -1.27 15.01 -6.30
N ALA A 112 -1.16 13.83 -5.69
CA ALA A 112 -0.17 12.83 -6.09
C ALA A 112 -0.45 12.23 -7.47
N ILE A 113 -1.71 11.93 -7.77
CA ILE A 113 -2.11 11.25 -9.01
C ILE A 113 -2.10 12.19 -10.21
N THR A 114 -2.49 13.45 -10.05
CA THR A 114 -2.48 14.44 -11.15
C THR A 114 -1.07 14.90 -11.54
N ALA A 115 -0.07 14.64 -10.70
CA ALA A 115 1.33 14.85 -11.03
C ALA A 115 1.91 13.74 -11.96
N LEU A 116 1.19 12.64 -12.16
CA LEU A 116 1.61 11.54 -13.03
C LEU A 116 1.17 11.78 -14.48
N PRO A 117 1.89 11.22 -15.47
CA PRO A 117 1.38 11.14 -16.84
C PRO A 117 0.04 10.40 -16.87
N ALA A 118 -0.92 10.88 -17.66
CA ALA A 118 -2.28 10.33 -17.72
C ALA A 118 -2.31 8.83 -18.04
N SER A 119 -1.38 8.34 -18.86
CA SER A 119 -1.25 6.91 -19.21
C SER A 119 -0.91 6.00 -18.03
N LEU A 120 -0.40 6.56 -16.93
CA LEU A 120 0.03 5.88 -15.71
C LEU A 120 -0.91 6.10 -14.52
N ALA A 121 -2.06 6.73 -14.75
CA ALA A 121 -3.06 7.00 -13.73
C ALA A 121 -4.41 6.41 -14.17
N ARG A 122 -4.52 5.07 -14.17
CA ARG A 122 -5.67 4.34 -14.72
C ARG A 122 -6.74 4.00 -13.69
N THR A 123 -6.36 3.37 -12.58
CA THR A 123 -7.32 2.93 -11.55
C THR A 123 -6.67 2.91 -10.18
N ILE A 124 -7.45 3.10 -9.12
CA ILE A 124 -6.99 2.91 -7.73
C ILE A 124 -7.83 1.81 -7.07
N THR A 125 -7.20 0.94 -6.29
CA THR A 125 -7.87 -0.07 -5.47
C THR A 125 -7.65 0.23 -3.99
N TRP A 126 -8.73 0.37 -3.20
CA TRP A 126 -8.68 0.67 -1.77
C TRP A 126 -9.58 -0.29 -0.96
N ASP A 127 -9.43 -0.32 0.36
CA ASP A 127 -10.45 -0.92 1.22
C ASP A 127 -11.64 0.03 1.48
N GLN A 128 -12.63 -0.46 2.22
CA GLN A 128 -13.88 0.25 2.49
C GLN A 128 -13.76 1.23 3.68
N GLY A 129 -12.56 1.73 3.96
CA GLY A 129 -12.31 2.68 5.04
C GLY A 129 -13.05 4.00 4.87
N ALA A 130 -13.46 4.62 5.99
CA ALA A 130 -14.24 5.86 5.98
C ALA A 130 -13.48 7.06 5.37
N GLU A 131 -12.15 6.99 5.30
CA GLU A 131 -11.32 7.93 4.57
C GLU A 131 -11.64 7.98 3.07
N MET A 132 -12.28 6.94 2.52
CA MET A 132 -12.69 6.87 1.12
C MET A 132 -14.12 7.37 0.88
N ALA A 133 -14.74 8.06 1.86
CA ALA A 133 -16.09 8.61 1.69
C ALA A 133 -16.22 9.60 0.51
N LYS A 134 -15.10 10.20 0.07
CA LYS A 134 -15.02 11.17 -1.04
C LYS A 134 -14.58 10.55 -2.39
N HIS A 135 -14.59 9.22 -2.51
CA HIS A 135 -14.14 8.53 -3.74
C HIS A 135 -14.91 8.94 -5.00
N ALA A 136 -16.22 9.18 -4.92
CA ALA A 136 -17.01 9.59 -6.08
C ALA A 136 -16.62 11.00 -6.59
N GLU A 137 -16.32 11.92 -5.68
CA GLU A 137 -15.82 13.26 -6.00
C GLU A 137 -14.42 13.16 -6.63
N PHE A 138 -13.54 12.33 -6.06
CA PHE A 138 -12.23 12.04 -6.65
C PHE A 138 -12.32 11.54 -8.09
N THR A 139 -13.15 10.52 -8.35
CA THR A 139 -13.32 9.94 -9.68
C THR A 139 -13.91 10.95 -10.65
N THR A 140 -14.87 11.78 -10.20
CA THR A 140 -15.44 12.85 -11.04
C THR A 140 -14.39 13.90 -11.41
N ALA A 141 -13.54 14.30 -10.47
CA ALA A 141 -12.53 15.33 -10.68
C ALA A 141 -11.35 14.87 -11.54
N THR A 142 -10.99 13.58 -11.47
CA THR A 142 -9.77 13.05 -12.11
C THR A 142 -10.04 12.14 -13.30
N GLY A 143 -11.27 11.63 -13.44
CA GLY A 143 -11.61 10.57 -14.38
C GLY A 143 -11.12 9.17 -13.96
N ILE A 144 -10.51 9.03 -12.78
CA ILE A 144 -9.84 7.79 -12.37
C ILE A 144 -10.79 6.97 -11.49
N PRO A 145 -11.22 5.77 -11.93
CA PRO A 145 -12.08 4.91 -11.15
C PRO A 145 -11.37 4.35 -9.91
N ILE A 146 -12.12 4.33 -8.80
CA ILE A 146 -11.73 3.68 -7.54
C ILE A 146 -12.53 2.38 -7.40
N TYR A 147 -11.83 1.28 -7.16
CA TYR A 147 -12.40 -0.04 -6.88
C TYR A 147 -12.18 -0.43 -5.43
N PHE A 148 -13.21 -1.01 -4.81
CA PHE A 148 -13.18 -1.40 -3.40
C PHE A 148 -12.98 -2.89 -3.23
N CYS A 149 -12.05 -3.26 -2.34
CA CYS A 149 -11.86 -4.65 -1.94
C CYS A 149 -13.08 -5.19 -1.20
N ASP A 150 -13.25 -6.50 -1.27
CA ASP A 150 -14.24 -7.21 -0.47
C ASP A 150 -13.90 -7.12 1.02
N PRO A 151 -14.92 -7.04 1.90
CA PRO A 151 -14.70 -7.08 3.33
C PRO A 151 -13.93 -8.34 3.72
N HIS A 152 -12.97 -8.21 4.64
CA HIS A 152 -12.13 -9.31 5.12
C HIS A 152 -11.20 -9.96 4.09
N SER A 153 -10.98 -9.31 2.93
CA SER A 153 -10.15 -9.82 1.82
C SER A 153 -8.83 -9.06 1.61
N PRO A 154 -7.91 -9.01 2.60
CA PRO A 154 -6.67 -8.23 2.49
C PRO A 154 -5.73 -8.71 1.37
N TRP A 155 -5.86 -9.96 0.91
CA TRP A 155 -5.05 -10.52 -0.18
C TRP A 155 -5.29 -9.79 -1.52
N GLN A 156 -6.41 -9.10 -1.67
CA GLN A 156 -6.72 -8.28 -2.85
C GLN A 156 -5.82 -7.03 -2.97
N ARG A 157 -5.11 -6.67 -1.88
CA ARG A 157 -4.09 -5.58 -1.82
C ARG A 157 -2.72 -6.09 -1.37
N GLY A 158 -2.33 -7.27 -1.84
CA GLY A 158 -1.09 -7.93 -1.40
C GLY A 158 0.19 -7.13 -1.65
N SER A 159 0.22 -6.21 -2.63
CA SER A 159 1.39 -5.35 -2.86
C SER A 159 1.50 -4.27 -1.78
N ASN A 160 0.38 -3.67 -1.36
CA ASN A 160 0.39 -2.71 -0.26
C ASN A 160 0.80 -3.33 1.07
N GLU A 161 0.38 -4.56 1.40
CA GLU A 161 0.80 -5.20 2.65
C GLU A 161 2.33 -5.32 2.75
N ASN A 162 2.98 -5.76 1.68
CA ASN A 162 4.43 -5.87 1.62
C ASN A 162 5.13 -4.50 1.68
N THR A 163 4.64 -3.53 0.91
CA THR A 163 5.20 -2.17 0.90
C THR A 163 5.03 -1.46 2.24
N ASN A 164 3.86 -1.56 2.86
CA ASN A 164 3.62 -1.01 4.20
C ASN A 164 4.55 -1.68 5.22
N GLY A 165 4.81 -2.98 5.09
CA GLY A 165 5.81 -3.68 5.89
C GLY A 165 7.23 -3.08 5.77
N LEU A 166 7.64 -2.69 4.57
CA LEU A 166 8.91 -1.98 4.33
C LEU A 166 8.92 -0.58 4.93
N LEU A 167 7.83 0.17 4.73
CA LEU A 167 7.69 1.55 5.22
C LEU A 167 7.72 1.61 6.75
N ARG A 168 7.32 0.56 7.47
CA ARG A 168 7.44 0.49 8.94
C ARG A 168 8.88 0.54 9.47
N GLN A 169 9.90 0.39 8.62
CA GLN A 169 11.29 0.65 8.99
C GLN A 169 11.58 2.15 9.17
N TYR A 170 10.84 2.99 8.46
CA TYR A 170 10.97 4.46 8.48
C TYR A 170 9.86 5.14 9.28
N LEU A 171 8.67 4.53 9.29
CA LEU A 171 7.46 5.00 9.96
C LEU A 171 7.02 3.96 11.01
N PRO A 172 7.74 3.84 12.15
CA PRO A 172 7.45 2.84 13.15
C PRO A 172 6.01 2.92 13.64
N LYS A 173 5.52 1.79 14.17
CA LYS A 173 4.20 1.78 14.81
C LYS A 173 4.22 2.64 16.06
N SER A 174 3.07 3.25 16.34
CA SER A 174 2.88 4.10 17.51
C SER A 174 3.74 5.38 17.54
N THR A 175 4.36 5.76 16.43
CA THR A 175 4.95 7.09 16.26
C THR A 175 3.87 8.06 15.79
N ASP A 176 3.90 9.29 16.30
CA ASP A 176 3.08 10.34 15.71
C ASP A 176 3.60 10.68 14.31
N LEU A 177 2.79 10.44 13.29
CA LEU A 177 3.16 10.67 11.90
C LEU A 177 2.86 12.09 11.42
N SER A 178 2.11 12.92 12.16
CA SER A 178 1.86 14.32 11.75
C SER A 178 3.11 15.19 11.80
N ILE A 179 4.14 14.79 12.56
CA ILE A 179 5.41 15.50 12.63
C ILE A 179 6.34 15.19 11.45
N VAL A 180 6.07 14.12 10.70
CA VAL A 180 6.94 13.71 9.58
C VAL A 180 6.72 14.68 8.44
N THR A 181 7.75 15.43 8.10
CA THR A 181 7.67 16.48 7.09
C THR A 181 7.54 15.88 5.69
N ARG A 182 7.02 16.69 4.75
CA ARG A 182 6.99 16.33 3.33
C ARG A 182 8.39 15.95 2.80
N ALA A 183 9.43 16.68 3.22
CA ALA A 183 10.81 16.40 2.78
C ALA A 183 11.31 15.04 3.27
N GLU A 184 11.02 14.67 4.52
CA GLU A 184 11.35 13.35 5.06
C GLU A 184 10.57 12.24 4.33
N LEU A 185 9.27 12.45 4.06
CA LEU A 185 8.49 11.49 3.26
C LEU A 185 9.05 11.32 1.86
N THR A 186 9.45 12.40 1.18
CA THR A 186 10.13 12.32 -0.12
C THR A 186 11.42 11.52 -0.02
N ALA A 187 12.26 11.78 0.98
CA ALA A 187 13.50 11.02 1.17
C ALA A 187 13.25 9.51 1.44
N ILE A 188 12.21 9.19 2.21
CA ILE A 188 11.78 7.79 2.43
C ILE A 188 11.30 7.16 1.13
N GLN A 189 10.48 7.89 0.36
CA GLN A 189 9.95 7.46 -0.93
C GLN A 189 11.08 7.17 -1.92
N ASP A 190 12.03 8.09 -2.08
CA ASP A 190 13.18 7.96 -2.98
C ASP A 190 14.07 6.79 -2.56
N SER A 191 14.34 6.67 -1.26
CA SER A 191 15.08 5.53 -0.71
C SER A 191 14.37 4.20 -1.00
N LEU A 192 13.04 4.15 -0.92
CA LEU A 192 12.28 2.93 -1.16
C LEU A 192 12.18 2.57 -2.66
N ASN A 193 12.03 3.59 -3.51
CA ASN A 193 11.92 3.45 -4.96
C ASN A 193 13.27 3.27 -5.64
N GLY A 194 14.37 3.60 -4.98
CA GLY A 194 15.75 3.28 -5.39
C GLY A 194 16.27 1.92 -4.89
N ARG A 195 15.43 1.10 -4.25
CA ARG A 195 15.83 -0.25 -3.77
C ARG A 195 15.54 -1.33 -4.82
N PRO A 196 16.56 -2.08 -5.27
CA PRO A 196 16.39 -3.24 -6.15
C PRO A 196 15.34 -4.24 -5.66
N ARG A 197 14.49 -4.72 -6.55
CA ARG A 197 13.47 -5.74 -6.25
C ARG A 197 13.71 -7.00 -7.05
N LYS A 198 13.87 -8.13 -6.37
CA LYS A 198 13.97 -9.45 -7.04
C LYS A 198 12.79 -9.72 -7.99
N THR A 199 11.59 -9.26 -7.63
CA THR A 199 10.39 -9.38 -8.47
C THR A 199 10.44 -8.59 -9.77
N LEU A 200 11.36 -7.62 -9.88
CA LEU A 200 11.58 -6.78 -11.06
C LEU A 200 12.91 -7.13 -11.75
N GLY A 201 13.44 -8.35 -11.54
CA GLY A 201 14.74 -8.72 -12.09
C GLY A 201 15.91 -7.91 -11.49
N TYR A 202 15.77 -7.47 -10.23
CA TYR A 202 16.71 -6.59 -9.52
C TYR A 202 16.78 -5.15 -10.02
N LEU A 203 15.90 -4.74 -10.94
CA LEU A 203 15.67 -3.31 -11.19
C LEU A 203 15.02 -2.65 -9.96
N THR A 204 15.27 -1.36 -9.81
CA THR A 204 14.56 -0.50 -8.86
C THR A 204 13.18 -0.12 -9.41
N PRO A 205 12.19 0.16 -8.53
CA PRO A 205 10.91 0.70 -8.97
C PRO A 205 11.03 1.95 -9.85
N SER A 206 11.95 2.87 -9.55
CA SER A 206 12.20 4.07 -10.35
C SER A 206 12.71 3.76 -11.76
N GLU A 207 13.69 2.85 -11.89
CA GLU A 207 14.19 2.41 -13.20
C GLU A 207 13.07 1.75 -14.01
N LYS A 208 12.33 0.81 -13.40
CA LYS A 208 11.24 0.10 -14.08
C LYS A 208 10.13 1.06 -14.54
N PHE A 209 9.81 2.05 -13.72
CA PHE A 209 8.83 3.08 -14.06
C PHE A 209 9.31 3.96 -15.22
N THR A 210 10.59 4.33 -15.24
CA THR A 210 11.19 5.12 -16.31
C THR A 210 11.18 4.36 -17.66
N GLU A 211 11.48 3.06 -17.66
CA GLU A 211 11.36 2.20 -18.85
C GLU A 211 9.94 2.20 -19.43
N LEU A 212 8.92 2.15 -18.56
CA LEU A 212 7.52 2.16 -18.99
C LEU A 212 7.09 3.51 -19.53
N ILE A 213 7.54 4.62 -18.94
CA ILE A 213 7.32 5.96 -19.50
C ILE A 213 7.91 6.05 -20.90
N ALA A 214 9.18 5.65 -21.07
CA ALA A 214 9.87 5.72 -22.35
C ALA A 214 9.22 4.84 -23.45
N THR A 215 8.53 3.77 -23.07
CA THR A 215 7.82 2.87 -24.01
C THR A 215 6.41 3.38 -24.36
N THR A 216 5.84 4.27 -23.54
CA THR A 216 4.47 4.78 -23.69
C THR A 216 4.42 6.19 -24.31
N ALA A 217 5.57 6.85 -24.47
CA ALA A 217 5.74 8.13 -25.16
C ALA A 217 5.94 7.93 -26.67
#